data_AF-A0A059X2P2-F1
#
_entry.id   AF-A0A059X2P2-F1
#
_cell.length_a   1.000
_cell.length_b   1.000
_cell.length_c   1.000
_cell.angle_alpha   90.00
_cell.angle_beta   90.00
_cell.angle_gamma   90.00
#
_symmetry.space_group_name_H-M   'P 1'
#
loop_
_entity.id
_entity.type
_entity.pdbx_description
1 polymer ?
#
loop_
_entity_poly.entity_id
_entity_poly.type
_entity_poly.pdbx_seq_one_letter_code
_entity_poly.pdbx_strand_id
1 'polypeptide(L)'
;MESIEKESGAKRLILWSKWNPQIRPNDDPEFIPEQDVMSFDINREQDEDDEEIGSTEGRSVIMTPLGIFPIQPWQDSSKVFNFWMGETNFNIDEEVVKTINDLEGVEGLDVFSRYKFRISVGNCFKFQEVKSRLEQILGITSLQNSVREVSTTLRLDESLCSQDG
;
A
#
# COMPACT_ATOMS: atom_id res chain seq x y z
N MET A 1 -16.64 42.16 -8.64
CA MET A 1 -15.71 41.20 -9.23
C MET A 1 -15.76 39.95 -8.37
N GLU A 2 -16.09 38.85 -9.03
CA GLU A 2 -16.36 37.48 -8.59
C GLU A 2 -16.39 37.17 -7.08
N SER A 3 -17.62 36.96 -6.62
CA SER A 3 -17.94 36.09 -5.50
C SER A 3 -17.42 34.68 -5.81
N ILE A 4 -16.41 34.23 -5.07
CA ILE A 4 -15.94 32.85 -5.12
C ILE A 4 -17.09 31.95 -4.68
N GLU A 5 -17.49 31.06 -5.59
CA GLU A 5 -18.62 30.16 -5.44
C GLU A 5 -18.48 29.31 -4.17
N LYS A 6 -19.59 29.20 -3.45
CA LYS A 6 -19.79 28.20 -2.40
C LYS A 6 -19.52 26.81 -2.99
N GLU A 7 -18.36 26.24 -2.71
CA GLU A 7 -18.13 24.84 -3.04
C GLU A 7 -19.01 23.94 -2.18
N SER A 8 -19.86 23.20 -2.88
CA SER A 8 -20.51 21.94 -2.52
C SER A 8 -20.09 21.35 -1.16
N GLY A 9 -21.06 21.17 -0.26
CA GLY A 9 -20.92 20.53 1.06
C GLY A 9 -20.61 19.02 1.02
N ALA A 10 -19.81 18.57 0.07
CA ALA A 10 -19.28 17.21 0.01
C ALA A 10 -18.12 17.08 1.01
N LYS A 11 -18.22 16.10 1.91
CA LYS A 11 -17.13 15.79 2.85
C LYS A 11 -15.90 15.33 2.06
N ARG A 12 -14.72 15.86 2.41
CA ARG A 12 -13.45 15.37 1.88
C ARG A 12 -13.15 13.98 2.46
N LEU A 13 -12.74 13.06 1.61
CA LEU A 13 -12.50 11.66 1.92
C LEU A 13 -11.15 11.23 1.35
N ILE A 14 -10.44 10.38 2.11
CA ILE A 14 -9.28 9.65 1.63
C ILE A 14 -9.49 8.17 1.93
N LEU A 15 -9.35 7.35 0.89
CA LEU A 15 -9.25 5.90 1.03
C LEU A 15 -7.77 5.52 1.09
N TRP A 16 -7.39 4.86 2.17
CA TRP A 16 -6.02 4.39 2.37
C TRP A 16 -5.89 2.92 2.05
N SER A 17 -4.89 2.57 1.24
CA SER A 17 -4.50 1.19 0.99
C SER A 17 -3.00 1.03 1.16
N LYS A 18 -2.58 -0.11 1.71
CA LYS A 18 -1.16 -0.43 1.84
C LYS A 18 -0.60 -0.62 0.44
N TRP A 19 0.49 0.07 0.10
CA TRP A 19 1.17 -0.17 -1.17
C TRP A 19 1.79 -1.57 -1.15
N ASN A 20 1.42 -2.39 -2.14
CA ASN A 20 2.03 -3.67 -2.39
C ASN A 20 2.56 -3.65 -3.83
N PRO A 21 3.88 -3.75 -4.06
CA PRO A 21 4.38 -3.92 -5.40
C PRO A 21 3.87 -5.27 -5.91
N GLN A 22 2.87 -5.26 -6.79
CA GLN A 22 2.29 -6.43 -7.46
C GLN A 22 3.25 -7.10 -8.46
N ILE A 23 4.56 -7.00 -8.22
CA ILE A 23 5.61 -7.66 -9.00
C ILE A 23 6.37 -8.55 -8.04
N ARG A 24 5.69 -9.60 -7.58
CA ARG A 24 6.38 -10.83 -7.20
C ARG A 24 5.82 -11.93 -8.07
N PRO A 25 6.54 -12.32 -9.13
CA PRO A 25 6.26 -13.55 -9.87
C PRO A 25 6.28 -14.81 -8.98
N ASN A 26 6.69 -14.68 -7.71
CA ASN A 26 6.99 -15.81 -6.83
C ASN A 26 6.06 -15.95 -5.61
N ASP A 27 5.07 -15.07 -5.43
CA ASP A 27 4.14 -15.16 -4.27
C ASP A 27 2.83 -15.92 -4.62
N ASP A 28 2.65 -16.31 -5.88
CA ASP A 28 1.52 -17.12 -6.36
C ASP A 28 2.04 -18.43 -6.99
N PRO A 29 1.90 -19.60 -6.34
CA PRO A 29 2.42 -20.86 -6.85
C PRO A 29 1.73 -21.35 -8.15
N GLU A 30 0.69 -20.65 -8.62
CA GLU A 30 -0.10 -21.05 -9.81
C GLU A 30 0.26 -20.29 -11.10
N PHE A 31 1.16 -19.29 -11.09
CA PHE A 31 1.53 -18.57 -12.30
C PHE A 31 2.97 -18.86 -12.75
N ILE A 32 3.15 -19.98 -13.46
CA ILE A 32 4.32 -20.21 -14.30
C ILE A 32 3.92 -19.87 -15.75
N PRO A 33 4.29 -18.71 -16.31
CA PRO A 33 4.30 -18.54 -17.75
C PRO A 33 5.45 -19.40 -18.29
N GLU A 34 5.11 -20.58 -18.82
CA GLU A 34 6.02 -21.65 -19.27
C GLU A 34 7.06 -21.28 -20.35
N GLN A 35 7.28 -20.01 -20.69
CA GLN A 35 8.02 -19.68 -21.92
C GLN A 35 9.36 -18.95 -21.82
N ASP A 36 9.84 -18.46 -20.67
CA ASP A 36 11.16 -17.79 -20.67
C ASP A 36 11.99 -17.99 -19.37
N VAL A 37 11.95 -19.18 -18.77
CA VAL A 37 12.98 -19.58 -17.80
C VAL A 37 14.17 -20.20 -18.52
N MET A 38 15.16 -19.38 -18.87
CA MET A 38 16.49 -19.91 -19.21
C MET A 38 17.16 -20.41 -17.93
N SER A 39 16.99 -21.70 -17.64
CA SER A 39 17.76 -22.42 -16.63
C SER A 39 19.24 -22.41 -17.04
N PHE A 40 20.06 -21.61 -16.37
CA PHE A 40 21.51 -21.69 -16.48
C PHE A 40 21.97 -22.87 -15.60
N ASP A 41 22.12 -24.05 -16.21
CA ASP A 41 22.79 -25.19 -15.59
C ASP A 41 24.28 -24.87 -15.44
N ILE A 42 24.64 -24.32 -14.27
CA ILE A 42 26.04 -24.26 -13.85
C ILE A 42 26.36 -25.65 -13.28
N ASN A 43 26.98 -26.49 -14.11
CA ASN A 43 27.64 -27.72 -13.69
C ASN A 43 28.51 -27.44 -12.45
N ARG A 44 28.03 -27.84 -11.28
CA ARG A 44 28.82 -27.91 -10.04
C ARG A 44 28.85 -29.38 -9.65
N GLU A 45 29.95 -30.03 -10.01
CA GLU A 45 30.24 -31.40 -9.60
C GLU A 45 30.17 -31.49 -8.06
N GLN A 46 29.53 -32.58 -7.63
CA GLN A 46 29.35 -33.13 -6.28
C GLN A 46 30.31 -32.64 -5.19
N ASP A 47 29.74 -32.25 -4.05
CA ASP A 47 30.19 -32.71 -2.73
C ASP A 47 28.93 -32.89 -1.85
N GLU A 48 28.79 -34.09 -1.30
CA GLU A 48 27.73 -34.52 -0.39
C GLU A 48 28.02 -33.95 1.00
N ASP A 49 27.29 -32.92 1.43
CA ASP A 49 27.08 -32.61 2.84
C ASP A 49 25.68 -31.98 2.96
N ASP A 50 24.78 -32.70 3.63
CA ASP A 50 23.41 -32.26 3.96
C ASP A 50 23.46 -31.07 4.94
N GLU A 51 23.70 -29.87 4.42
CA GLU A 51 23.32 -28.64 5.12
C GLU A 51 21.93 -28.19 4.66
N GLU A 52 21.06 -28.05 5.66
CA GLU A 52 19.72 -27.50 5.62
C GLU A 52 19.60 -26.38 4.56
N ILE A 53 18.93 -26.70 3.44
CA ILE A 53 18.68 -25.78 2.33
C ILE A 53 17.78 -24.67 2.87
N GLY A 54 18.40 -23.63 3.40
CA GLY A 54 17.75 -22.35 3.65
C GLY A 54 17.06 -21.93 2.35
N SER A 55 15.75 -21.72 2.43
CA SER A 55 14.89 -21.32 1.33
C SER A 55 15.63 -20.38 0.38
N THR A 56 15.91 -20.85 -0.83
CA THR A 56 16.51 -20.04 -1.89
C THR A 56 15.47 -19.01 -2.31
N GLU A 57 15.36 -17.90 -1.57
CA GLU A 57 14.57 -16.76 -1.99
C GLU A 57 15.11 -16.34 -3.37
N GLY A 58 14.31 -16.57 -4.42
CA GLY A 58 14.70 -16.29 -5.79
C GLY A 58 15.23 -14.86 -5.90
N ARG A 59 16.49 -14.71 -6.29
CA ARG A 59 17.11 -13.39 -6.47
C ARG A 59 16.42 -12.67 -7.61
N SER A 60 15.75 -11.57 -7.31
CA SER A 60 15.12 -10.73 -8.33
C SER A 60 16.19 -10.12 -9.24
N VAL A 61 16.00 -10.20 -10.56
CA VAL A 61 16.92 -9.66 -11.57
C VAL A 61 16.15 -8.74 -12.52
N ILE A 62 16.81 -7.69 -13.02
CA ILE A 62 16.29 -6.83 -14.09
C ILE A 62 17.09 -7.12 -15.35
N MET A 63 16.38 -7.37 -16.45
CA MET A 63 16.98 -7.40 -17.78
C MET A 63 17.06 -5.98 -18.32
N THR A 64 18.27 -5.54 -18.63
CA THR A 64 18.54 -4.28 -19.33
C THR A 64 19.26 -4.57 -20.64
N PRO A 65 19.30 -3.64 -21.61
CA PRO A 65 20.13 -3.80 -22.82
C PRO A 65 21.63 -4.01 -22.53
N LEU A 66 22.09 -3.70 -21.31
CA LEU A 66 23.46 -3.88 -20.84
C LEU A 66 23.69 -5.26 -20.17
N GLY A 67 22.66 -6.09 -20.07
CA GLY A 67 22.71 -7.41 -19.44
C GLY A 67 21.75 -7.58 -18.27
N ILE A 68 21.91 -8.71 -17.58
CA ILE A 68 21.12 -9.10 -16.41
C ILE A 68 21.76 -8.48 -15.16
N PHE A 69 21.03 -7.61 -14.48
CA PHE A 69 21.46 -7.01 -13.22
C PHE A 69 20.70 -7.62 -12.05
N PRO A 70 21.38 -8.15 -11.01
CA PRO A 70 20.71 -8.57 -9.79
C PRO A 70 20.18 -7.35 -9.04
N ILE A 71 18.89 -7.36 -8.69
CA ILE A 71 18.32 -6.36 -7.79
C ILE A 71 18.77 -6.71 -6.38
N GLN A 72 19.59 -5.83 -5.81
CA GLN A 72 19.96 -5.93 -4.41
C GLN A 72 18.77 -5.51 -3.52
N PRO A 73 18.56 -6.12 -2.34
CA PRO A 73 17.41 -5.80 -1.49
C PRO A 73 17.28 -4.31 -1.11
N TRP A 74 18.40 -3.60 -0.98
CA TRP A 74 18.43 -2.16 -0.70
C TRP A 74 18.10 -1.27 -1.91
N GLN A 75 18.12 -1.83 -3.13
CA GLN A 75 17.69 -1.14 -4.34
C GLN A 75 16.17 -1.22 -4.55
N ASP A 76 15.48 -2.13 -3.84
CA ASP A 76 14.03 -2.18 -3.83
C ASP A 76 13.46 -1.17 -2.83
N SER A 77 13.05 -0.01 -3.34
CA SER A 77 12.43 1.04 -2.53
C SER A 77 11.21 0.54 -1.75
N SER A 78 10.49 -0.46 -2.25
CA SER A 78 9.29 -0.99 -1.58
C SER A 78 9.63 -1.82 -0.34
N LYS A 79 10.86 -2.34 -0.24
CA LYS A 79 11.38 -3.00 0.96
C LYS A 79 11.97 -2.01 1.97
N VAL A 80 12.54 -0.91 1.47
CA VAL A 80 13.19 0.11 2.31
C VAL A 80 12.16 1.04 2.97
N PHE A 81 11.13 1.44 2.22
CA PHE A 81 10.13 2.41 2.67
C PHE A 81 8.77 1.79 2.94
N ASN A 82 8.11 2.29 3.99
CA ASN A 82 6.74 1.93 4.32
C ASN A 82 5.74 2.77 3.52
N PHE A 83 5.45 2.33 2.30
CA PHE A 83 4.54 3.04 1.40
C PHE A 83 3.05 2.79 1.68
N TRP A 84 2.26 3.85 1.52
CA TRP A 84 0.80 3.86 1.58
C TRP A 84 0.24 4.68 0.43
N MET A 85 -0.86 4.19 -0.15
CA MET A 85 -1.61 4.88 -1.19
C MET A 85 -2.80 5.62 -0.59
N GLY A 86 -2.97 6.87 -1.00
CA GLY A 86 -4.15 7.66 -0.75
C GLY A 86 -4.91 7.92 -2.03
N GLU A 87 -6.18 7.51 -2.07
CA GLU A 87 -7.12 7.90 -3.12
C GLU A 87 -8.12 8.92 -2.55
N THR A 88 -8.25 10.08 -3.20
CA THR A 88 -9.02 11.22 -2.70
C THR A 88 -10.24 11.49 -3.57
N ASN A 89 -11.27 12.13 -2.98
CA ASN A 89 -12.40 12.68 -3.73
C ASN A 89 -12.27 14.20 -3.98
N PHE A 90 -11.13 14.79 -3.64
CA PHE A 90 -10.83 16.22 -3.78
C PHE A 90 -9.50 16.41 -4.50
N ASN A 91 -9.33 17.58 -5.11
CA ASN A 91 -8.15 17.91 -5.88
C ASN A 91 -6.91 18.03 -5.00
N ILE A 92 -5.82 17.35 -5.39
CA ILE A 92 -4.52 17.48 -4.72
C ILE A 92 -3.81 18.71 -5.30
N ASP A 93 -4.11 19.87 -4.72
CA ASP A 93 -3.49 21.15 -5.07
C ASP A 93 -2.12 21.33 -4.41
N GLU A 94 -1.35 22.33 -4.85
CA GLU A 94 -0.02 22.63 -4.31
C GLU A 94 -0.02 22.85 -2.79
N GLU A 95 -1.09 23.44 -2.25
CA GLU A 95 -1.26 23.60 -0.80
C GLU A 95 -1.40 22.25 -0.09
N VAL A 96 -2.16 21.31 -0.67
CA VAL A 96 -2.32 19.95 -0.12
C VAL A 96 -0.99 19.21 -0.18
N VAL A 97 -0.27 19.30 -1.30
CA VAL A 97 1.06 18.69 -1.47
C VAL A 97 2.02 19.21 -0.41
N LYS A 98 2.10 20.53 -0.23
CA LYS A 98 2.94 21.16 0.79
C LYS A 98 2.55 20.70 2.19
N THR A 99 1.26 20.67 2.49
CA THR A 99 0.74 20.24 3.79
C THR A 99 1.13 18.79 4.12
N ILE A 100 1.05 17.89 3.14
CA ILE A 100 1.43 16.48 3.33
C ILE A 100 2.95 16.36 3.49
N ASN A 101 3.74 17.12 2.72
CA ASN A 101 5.19 17.05 2.75
C ASN A 101 5.80 17.64 4.04
N ASP A 102 5.16 18.65 4.63
CA ASP A 102 5.58 19.28 5.88
C ASP A 102 5.13 18.47 7.13
N LEU A 103 4.37 17.38 6.96
CA LEU A 103 3.85 16.58 8.06
C LEU A 103 4.93 15.69 8.68
N GLU A 104 5.09 15.79 10.00
CA GLU A 104 5.98 14.92 10.77
C GLU A 104 5.63 13.43 10.58
N GLY A 105 6.64 12.65 10.19
CA GLY A 105 6.54 11.21 9.95
C GLY A 105 6.30 10.84 8.49
N VAL A 106 6.00 11.80 7.61
CA VAL A 106 6.06 11.62 6.16
C VAL A 106 7.51 11.80 5.71
N GLU A 107 8.06 10.79 5.03
CA GLU A 107 9.44 10.82 4.52
C GLU A 107 9.49 11.20 3.03
N GLY A 108 8.40 10.93 2.31
CA GLY A 108 8.29 11.20 0.89
C GLY A 108 6.85 11.18 0.41
N LEU A 109 6.59 11.92 -0.66
CA LEU A 109 5.29 12.08 -1.29
C LEU A 109 5.45 11.99 -2.80
N ASP A 110 4.73 11.07 -3.43
CA ASP A 110 4.63 10.95 -4.88
C ASP A 110 3.18 11.17 -5.32
N VAL A 111 2.95 12.16 -6.18
CA VAL A 111 1.62 12.43 -6.74
C VAL A 111 1.54 11.78 -8.12
N PHE A 112 0.65 10.80 -8.29
CA PHE A 112 0.46 10.11 -9.57
C PHE A 112 -0.60 10.77 -10.44
N SER A 113 -1.63 11.32 -9.79
CA SER A 113 -2.72 12.00 -10.46
C SER A 113 -3.33 13.03 -9.54
N ARG A 114 -4.30 13.78 -10.07
CA ARG A 114 -5.09 14.77 -9.33
C ARG A 114 -5.77 14.24 -8.06
N TYR A 115 -6.02 12.93 -8.00
CA TYR A 115 -6.79 12.28 -6.94
C TYR A 115 -6.05 11.08 -6.32
N LYS A 116 -4.80 10.83 -6.72
CA LYS A 116 -4.03 9.68 -6.25
C LYS A 116 -2.60 10.08 -5.91
N PHE A 117 -2.18 9.71 -4.72
CA PHE A 117 -0.82 9.93 -4.25
C PHE A 117 -0.35 8.74 -3.42
N ARG A 118 0.96 8.64 -3.25
CA ARG A 118 1.65 7.73 -2.34
C ARG A 118 2.44 8.53 -1.33
N ILE A 119 2.44 8.07 -0.09
CA ILE A 119 3.35 8.55 0.94
C ILE A 119 4.24 7.41 1.42
N SER A 120 5.50 7.72 1.72
CA SER A 120 6.31 6.88 2.61
C SER A 120 6.20 7.42 4.03
N VAL A 121 5.94 6.51 4.96
CA VAL A 121 6.00 6.82 6.39
C VAL A 121 7.36 6.37 6.93
N GLY A 122 8.04 7.24 7.66
CA GLY A 122 9.32 6.90 8.27
C GLY A 122 9.18 5.69 9.20
N ASN A 123 10.17 4.80 9.20
CA ASN A 123 10.09 3.52 9.93
C ASN A 123 9.95 3.69 11.46
N CYS A 124 10.34 4.86 12.02
CA CYS A 124 10.14 5.19 13.44
C CYS A 124 8.73 5.70 13.78
N PHE A 125 7.85 5.87 12.79
CA PHE A 125 6.51 6.41 12.95
C PHE A 125 5.44 5.35 12.68
N LYS A 126 4.32 5.44 13.38
CA LYS A 126 3.16 4.58 13.14
C LYS A 126 2.24 5.24 12.10
N PHE A 127 1.91 4.51 11.04
CA PHE A 127 1.02 4.99 9.98
C PHE A 127 -0.32 5.51 10.53
N GLN A 128 -0.91 4.85 11.52
CA GLN A 128 -2.19 5.29 12.09
C GLN A 128 -2.11 6.70 12.70
N GLU A 129 -1.00 7.03 13.37
CA GLU A 129 -0.82 8.35 13.98
C GLU A 129 -0.60 9.42 12.92
N VAL A 130 0.23 9.14 11.90
CA VAL A 130 0.48 10.02 10.76
C VAL A 130 -0.83 10.26 9.99
N LYS A 131 -1.57 9.19 9.70
CA LYS A 131 -2.88 9.23 9.05
C LYS A 131 -3.86 10.14 9.81
N SER A 132 -4.03 9.94 11.12
CA SER A 132 -4.97 10.73 11.91
C SER A 132 -4.60 12.22 11.94
N ARG A 133 -3.29 12.55 12.05
CA ARG A 133 -2.82 13.93 11.98
C ARG A 133 -3.08 14.55 10.61
N LEU A 134 -2.79 13.81 9.54
CA LEU A 134 -3.04 14.26 8.16
C LEU A 134 -4.53 14.53 7.93
N GLU A 135 -5.40 13.61 8.34
CA GLU A 135 -6.86 13.75 8.23
C GLU A 135 -7.37 14.96 9.03
N GLN A 136 -6.80 15.21 10.22
CA GLN A 136 -7.15 16.37 11.04
C GLN A 136 -6.76 17.70 10.38
N ILE A 137 -5.55 17.79 9.82
CA ILE A 137 -5.06 19.04 9.19
C ILE A 137 -5.85 19.35 7.93
N LEU A 138 -6.16 18.34 7.11
CA LEU A 138 -6.91 18.54 5.87
C LEU A 138 -8.43 18.62 6.05
N GLY A 139 -8.93 18.38 7.28
CA GLY A 139 -10.36 18.39 7.60
C GLY A 139 -11.15 17.25 6.95
N ILE A 140 -10.60 16.04 6.96
CA ILE A 140 -11.06 14.88 6.19
C ILE A 140 -11.76 13.87 7.10
N THR A 141 -12.79 13.19 6.58
CA THR A 141 -13.42 12.05 7.27
C THR A 141 -12.94 10.73 6.65
N SER A 142 -12.33 9.83 7.44
CA SER A 142 -11.93 8.50 6.96
C SER A 142 -13.15 7.57 6.84
N LEU A 143 -13.26 6.81 5.74
CA LEU A 143 -14.37 5.87 5.50
C LEU A 143 -14.29 4.55 6.28
N GLN A 144 -13.21 4.30 7.04
CA GLN A 144 -12.95 2.96 7.59
C GLN A 144 -13.78 2.55 8.81
N ASN A 145 -14.72 3.39 9.29
CA ASN A 145 -15.53 3.08 10.48
C ASN A 145 -17.00 2.69 10.21
N SER A 146 -17.51 2.71 8.97
CA SER A 146 -18.96 2.45 8.75
C SER A 146 -19.36 0.96 8.74
N VAL A 147 -18.41 0.01 8.73
CA VAL A 147 -18.73 -1.42 8.65
C VAL A 147 -19.02 -2.04 10.03
N ARG A 148 -18.57 -1.41 11.13
CA ARG A 148 -18.74 -1.98 12.48
C ARG A 148 -20.09 -1.65 13.13
N GLU A 149 -20.77 -0.59 12.73
CA GLU A 149 -22.05 -0.21 13.34
C GLU A 149 -23.24 -1.00 12.78
N VAL A 150 -23.16 -1.51 11.55
CA VAL A 150 -24.26 -2.28 10.95
C VAL A 150 -24.33 -3.72 11.48
N SER A 151 -23.19 -4.28 11.91
CA SER A 151 -23.14 -5.67 12.40
C SER A 151 -23.70 -5.87 13.81
N THR A 152 -23.83 -4.81 14.61
CA THR A 152 -24.33 -4.91 15.99
C THR A 152 -25.86 -4.81 16.06
N THR A 153 -26.50 -4.11 15.12
CA THR A 153 -27.96 -3.93 15.11
C THR A 153 -28.73 -5.17 14.65
N LEU A 154 -28.09 -6.06 13.87
CA LEU A 154 -28.72 -7.29 13.39
C LEU A 154 -28.80 -8.41 14.45
N ARG A 155 -28.18 -8.25 15.63
CA ARG A 155 -28.18 -9.28 16.69
C ARG A 155 -29.21 -9.06 17.81
N LEU A 156 -29.91 -7.93 17.83
CA LEU A 156 -30.88 -7.63 18.89
C LEU A 156 -32.35 -7.89 18.48
N ASP A 157 -32.62 -8.22 17.22
CA ASP A 157 -33.99 -8.45 16.73
C ASP A 157 -34.44 -9.92 16.85
N GLU A 158 -33.51 -10.89 16.84
CA GLU A 158 -33.86 -12.32 16.89
C GLU A 158 -34.24 -12.85 18.28
N SER A 159 -34.06 -12.07 19.36
CA SER A 159 -34.30 -12.56 20.74
C SER A 159 -35.71 -12.30 21.29
N LEU A 160 -36.63 -11.71 20.52
CA LEU A 160 -37.98 -11.35 20.99
C LEU A 160 -39.12 -12.20 20.39
N CYS A 161 -38.84 -13.19 19.55
CA CYS A 161 -39.88 -13.95 18.82
C CYS A 161 -40.00 -15.44 19.22
N SER A 162 -39.54 -15.84 20.41
CA SER A 162 -39.61 -17.25 20.85
C SER A 162 -40.08 -17.45 22.29
N GLN A 163 -41.06 -16.67 22.73
CA GLN A 163 -41.84 -16.97 23.93
C GLN A 163 -43.29 -16.53 23.73
N ASP A 164 -44.06 -17.33 22.99
CA ASP A 164 -45.50 -17.52 23.17
C ASP A 164 -45.95 -18.69 22.29
N GLY A 165 -46.11 -19.86 22.92
CA GLY A 165 -46.55 -21.11 22.32
C GLY A 165 -46.77 -22.17 23.39
#